data_AF-A0A7W4PJ61-F1
#
_entry.id   AF-A0A7W4PJ61-F1
#
_cell.length_a   1.000
_cell.length_b   1.000
_cell.length_c   1.000
_cell.angle_alpha   90.00
_cell.angle_beta   90.00
_cell.angle_gamma   90.00
#
_symmetry.space_group_name_H-M   'P 1'
#
loop_
_entity.id
_entity.type
_entity.pdbx_description
1 polymer ?
#
loop_
_entity_poly.entity_id
_entity_poly.type
_entity_poly.pdbx_seq_one_letter_code
_entity_poly.pdbx_strand_id
1 'polypeptide(L)'
;MKRLLAVAFLCAFSGACTDDHGKGALHAAVSRCFARYPFKKGTAYVRFSCIAGAHFRYGPDTIGTNYDLLSQVDMASLRIGLDVDTGTLSVPEAETALHWVTTKAQNQAIQRSNDGHPVKMQTRG
;
A
#
# COMPACT_ATOMS: atom_id res chain seq x y z
N MET A 1 -21.47 -44.10 24.01
CA MET A 1 -21.29 -44.01 22.55
C MET A 1 -21.56 -42.57 22.11
N LYS A 2 -20.56 -41.96 21.48
CA LYS A 2 -20.47 -40.55 21.08
C LYS A 2 -21.54 -40.20 20.04
N ARG A 3 -22.28 -39.11 20.26
CA ARG A 3 -22.99 -38.37 19.21
C ARG A 3 -22.60 -36.90 19.34
N LEU A 4 -21.52 -36.50 18.69
CA LEU A 4 -21.20 -35.10 18.45
C LEU A 4 -21.64 -34.79 17.03
N LEU A 5 -22.65 -33.93 16.94
CA LEU A 5 -23.26 -33.43 15.72
C LEU A 5 -22.21 -32.76 14.85
N ALA A 6 -22.09 -33.25 13.62
CA ALA A 6 -21.34 -32.62 12.56
C ALA A 6 -21.98 -31.27 12.25
N VAL A 7 -21.29 -30.20 12.61
CA VAL A 7 -21.62 -28.84 12.20
C VAL A 7 -21.19 -28.70 10.74
N ALA A 8 -22.10 -29.06 9.83
CA ALA A 8 -22.01 -28.75 8.42
C ALA A 8 -22.31 -27.26 8.24
N PHE A 9 -21.28 -26.41 8.34
CA PHE A 9 -21.39 -25.03 7.88
C PHE A 9 -21.27 -25.01 6.36
N LEU A 10 -22.43 -25.13 5.72
CA LEU A 10 -22.66 -24.80 4.32
C LEU A 10 -22.47 -23.28 4.14
N CYS A 11 -21.24 -22.84 3.88
CA CYS A 11 -21.00 -21.53 3.27
C CYS A 11 -21.06 -21.66 1.75
N ALA A 12 -22.28 -21.90 1.24
CA ALA A 12 -22.62 -21.72 -0.16
C ALA A 12 -23.45 -20.43 -0.28
N PHE A 13 -22.76 -19.28 -0.30
CA PHE A 13 -23.26 -18.06 -0.91
C PHE A 13 -22.16 -17.49 -1.80
N SER A 14 -22.22 -17.89 -3.05
CA SER A 14 -21.49 -17.34 -4.18
C SER A 14 -21.88 -15.89 -4.41
N GLY A 15 -21.05 -14.96 -3.93
CA GLY A 15 -21.17 -13.53 -4.18
C GLY A 15 -20.15 -12.73 -3.38
N ALA A 16 -19.03 -12.38 -4.01
CA ALA A 16 -17.97 -11.49 -3.50
C ALA A 16 -17.05 -12.04 -2.39
N CYS A 17 -16.33 -13.13 -2.66
CA CYS A 17 -14.95 -13.22 -2.19
C CYS A 17 -14.08 -12.72 -3.34
N THR A 18 -13.92 -11.40 -3.49
CA THR A 18 -12.78 -10.87 -4.23
C THR A 18 -11.56 -11.40 -3.51
N ASP A 19 -10.87 -12.30 -4.19
CA ASP A 19 -9.71 -12.94 -3.65
C ASP A 19 -8.59 -11.89 -3.50
N ASP A 20 -8.46 -11.35 -2.29
CA ASP A 20 -7.38 -10.43 -1.89
C ASP A 20 -6.05 -11.18 -1.66
N HIS A 21 -5.89 -12.40 -2.20
CA HIS A 21 -4.68 -13.21 -2.10
C HIS A 21 -3.44 -12.34 -2.36
N GLY A 22 -2.68 -12.10 -1.30
CA GLY A 22 -1.46 -11.30 -1.30
C GLY A 22 -1.60 -9.90 -0.70
N LYS A 23 -2.72 -9.19 -0.82
CA LYS A 23 -2.82 -7.78 -0.36
C LYS A 23 -2.66 -7.64 1.14
N GLY A 24 -3.35 -8.47 1.91
CA GLY A 24 -3.22 -8.48 3.37
C GLY A 24 -1.81 -8.87 3.83
N ALA A 25 -1.18 -9.82 3.15
CA ALA A 25 0.18 -10.27 3.45
C ALA A 25 1.23 -9.22 3.07
N LEU A 26 1.03 -8.50 1.96
CA LEU A 26 1.80 -7.34 1.55
C LEU A 26 1.69 -6.23 2.58
N HIS A 27 0.46 -5.83 2.95
CA HIS A 27 0.22 -4.82 3.96
C HIS A 27 0.94 -5.18 5.27
N ALA A 28 0.80 -6.42 5.75
CA ALA A 28 1.50 -6.88 6.94
C ALA A 28 3.04 -6.84 6.81
N ALA A 29 3.59 -7.14 5.62
CA ALA A 29 5.02 -7.07 5.38
C ALA A 29 5.55 -5.63 5.41
N VAL A 30 4.86 -4.70 4.76
CA VAL A 30 5.21 -3.27 4.78
C VAL A 30 5.06 -2.70 6.20
N SER A 31 3.99 -3.03 6.93
CA SER A 31 3.79 -2.62 8.31
C SER A 31 4.90 -3.12 9.25
N ARG A 32 5.40 -4.35 9.05
CA ARG A 32 6.57 -4.85 9.78
C ARG A 32 7.85 -4.06 9.46
N CYS A 33 8.02 -3.60 8.22
CA CYS A 33 9.15 -2.73 7.86
C CYS A 33 9.09 -1.40 8.63
N PHE A 34 7.92 -0.76 8.71
CA PHE A 34 7.77 0.49 9.48
C PHE A 34 8.02 0.29 10.98
N ALA A 35 7.51 -0.81 11.55
CA ALA A 35 7.74 -1.11 12.97
C ALA A 35 9.22 -1.40 13.28
N ARG A 36 9.91 -2.12 12.39
CA ARG A 36 11.32 -2.50 12.58
C ARG A 36 12.28 -1.36 12.30
N TYR A 37 11.96 -0.52 11.32
CA TYR A 37 12.81 0.58 10.86
C TYR A 37 12.02 1.90 10.96
N PRO A 38 11.95 2.49 12.17
CA PRO A 38 11.22 3.74 12.37
C PRO A 38 11.87 4.88 11.56
N PHE A 39 11.07 5.90 11.25
CA PHE A 39 11.54 7.07 10.52
C PHE A 39 12.41 7.96 11.42
N LYS A 40 13.73 7.87 11.27
CA LYS A 40 14.72 8.63 12.06
C LYS A 40 16.03 8.74 11.30
N LYS A 41 16.93 9.60 11.78
CA LYS A 41 18.27 9.75 11.22
C LYS A 41 19.03 8.40 11.22
N GLY A 42 19.65 8.09 10.09
CA GLY A 42 20.43 6.90 9.81
C GLY A 42 19.61 5.67 9.39
N THR A 43 18.29 5.79 9.17
CA THR A 43 17.44 4.63 8.83
C THR A 43 16.86 4.66 7.42
N ALA A 44 17.10 5.71 6.63
CA ALA A 44 16.42 5.91 5.35
C ALA A 44 16.59 4.71 4.41
N TYR A 45 17.83 4.32 4.15
CA TYR A 45 18.14 3.25 3.22
C TYR A 45 17.57 1.90 3.68
N VAL A 46 17.81 1.51 4.94
CA VAL A 46 17.33 0.21 5.45
C VAL A 46 15.81 0.12 5.50
N ARG A 47 15.13 1.22 5.86
CA ARG A 47 13.67 1.30 5.83
C ARG A 47 13.14 1.14 4.40
N PHE A 48 13.69 1.91 3.45
CA PHE A 48 13.33 1.82 2.04
C PHE A 48 13.57 0.41 1.48
N SER A 49 14.75 -0.17 1.68
CA SER A 49 15.09 -1.51 1.17
C SER A 49 14.14 -2.59 1.69
N CYS A 50 13.67 -2.48 2.94
CA CYS A 50 12.68 -3.40 3.48
C CYS A 50 11.33 -3.28 2.75
N ILE A 51 10.85 -2.04 2.55
CA ILE A 51 9.56 -1.76 1.90
C ILE A 51 9.60 -2.18 0.43
N ALA A 52 10.62 -1.72 -0.31
CA ALA A 52 10.82 -2.08 -1.71
C ALA A 52 10.96 -3.61 -1.89
N GLY A 53 11.66 -4.28 -0.96
CA GLY A 53 11.74 -5.74 -0.94
C GLY A 53 10.40 -6.43 -0.70
N ALA A 54 9.51 -5.84 0.11
CA ALA A 54 8.15 -6.33 0.26
C ALA A 54 7.36 -6.16 -1.04
N HIS A 55 7.37 -4.96 -1.65
CA HIS A 55 6.69 -4.73 -2.93
C HIS A 55 7.19 -5.68 -4.03
N PHE A 56 8.51 -5.87 -4.15
CA PHE A 56 9.11 -6.80 -5.11
C PHE A 56 8.66 -8.26 -4.88
N ARG A 57 8.62 -8.70 -3.61
CA ARG A 57 8.22 -10.08 -3.27
C ARG A 57 6.78 -10.41 -3.68
N TYR A 58 5.85 -9.48 -3.47
CA TYR A 58 4.44 -9.71 -3.77
C TYR A 58 4.06 -9.35 -5.21
N GLY A 59 4.84 -8.48 -5.86
CA GLY A 59 4.73 -8.18 -7.27
C GLY A 59 3.57 -7.24 -7.63
N PRO A 60 3.56 -6.77 -8.90
CA PRO A 60 2.60 -5.78 -9.38
C PRO A 60 1.15 -6.27 -9.36
N ASP A 61 0.90 -7.56 -9.60
CA ASP A 61 -0.47 -8.10 -9.61
C ASP A 61 -1.14 -8.01 -8.23
N THR A 62 -0.38 -8.27 -7.16
CA THR A 62 -0.85 -8.13 -5.78
C THR A 62 -1.10 -6.67 -5.42
N ILE A 63 -0.24 -5.77 -5.92
CA ILE A 63 -0.29 -4.33 -5.63
C ILE A 63 -1.42 -3.64 -6.43
N GLY A 64 -1.70 -4.12 -7.63
CA GLY A 64 -2.71 -3.60 -8.53
C GLY A 64 -2.27 -2.40 -9.36
N THR A 65 -3.25 -1.72 -9.95
CA THR A 65 -3.10 -0.68 -10.98
C THR A 65 -2.35 0.58 -10.53
N ASN A 66 -2.05 0.72 -9.23
CA ASN A 66 -1.31 1.85 -8.65
C ASN A 66 0.14 1.49 -8.30
N TYR A 67 0.68 0.39 -8.84
CA TYR A 67 2.07 -0.02 -8.61
C TYR A 67 3.11 1.08 -8.94
N ASP A 68 2.90 1.81 -10.03
CA ASP A 68 3.76 2.93 -10.44
C ASP A 68 3.73 4.09 -9.44
N LEU A 69 2.55 4.38 -8.88
CA LEU A 69 2.37 5.40 -7.85
C LEU A 69 3.08 5.03 -6.55
N LEU A 70 2.93 3.78 -6.11
CA LEU A 70 3.62 3.28 -4.92
C LEU A 70 5.14 3.30 -5.10
N SER A 71 5.64 2.92 -6.28
CA SER A 71 7.07 3.01 -6.59
C SER A 71 7.60 4.45 -6.52
N GLN A 72 6.81 5.43 -6.96
CA GLN A 72 7.14 6.86 -6.83
C GLN A 72 7.16 7.32 -5.37
N VAL A 73 6.20 6.87 -4.56
CA VAL A 73 6.14 7.17 -3.12
C VAL A 73 7.36 6.58 -2.41
N ASP A 74 7.73 5.33 -2.71
CA ASP A 74 8.91 4.69 -2.12
C ASP A 74 10.19 5.49 -2.44
N MET A 75 10.38 5.88 -3.69
CA MET A 75 11.54 6.67 -4.11
C MET A 75 11.57 8.06 -3.48
N ALA A 76 10.40 8.72 -3.36
CA ALA A 76 10.29 10.00 -2.66
C ALA A 76 10.61 9.83 -1.17
N SER A 77 10.11 8.76 -0.54
CA SER A 77 10.39 8.46 0.87
C SER A 77 11.86 8.19 1.13
N LEU A 78 12.57 7.53 0.20
CA LEU A 78 14.02 7.36 0.27
C LEU A 78 14.73 8.71 0.25
N ARG A 79 14.42 9.58 -0.73
CA ARG A 79 15.05 10.90 -0.85
C ARG A 79 14.84 11.75 0.41
N ILE A 80 13.60 11.83 0.88
CA ILE A 80 13.26 12.55 2.11
C ILE A 80 14.01 11.96 3.32
N GLY A 81 14.11 10.64 3.41
CA GLY A 81 14.90 10.00 4.47
C GLY A 81 16.39 10.33 4.36
N LEU A 82 16.96 10.36 3.15
CA LEU A 82 18.36 10.74 2.95
C LEU A 82 18.61 12.20 3.34
N ASP A 83 17.67 13.10 3.07
CA ASP A 83 17.75 14.49 3.53
C ASP A 83 17.75 14.58 5.06
N VAL A 84 17.06 13.69 5.79
CA VAL A 84 17.18 13.57 7.25
C VAL A 84 18.54 13.03 7.66
N ASP A 85 19.04 12.01 6.94
CA ASP A 85 20.34 11.39 7.21
C ASP A 85 21.50 12.40 7.06
N THR A 86 21.44 13.27 6.05
CA THR A 86 22.42 14.34 5.82
C THR A 86 22.21 15.57 6.71
N GLY A 87 21.04 15.70 7.35
CA GLY A 87 20.66 16.86 8.15
C GLY A 87 20.16 18.05 7.33
N THR A 88 19.81 17.83 6.06
CA THR A 88 19.12 18.80 5.21
C THR A 88 17.69 19.07 5.70
N LEU A 89 17.00 18.03 6.18
CA LEU A 89 15.69 18.15 6.83
C LEU A 89 15.75 17.66 8.28
N SER A 90 15.00 18.34 9.15
CA SER A 90 14.66 17.77 10.46
C SER A 90 13.61 16.65 10.30
N VAL A 91 13.47 15.80 11.33
CA VAL A 91 12.45 14.74 11.32
C VAL A 91 11.03 15.31 11.14
N PRO A 92 10.59 16.37 11.85
CA PRO A 92 9.26 16.94 11.66
C PRO A 92 8.98 17.52 10.26
N GLU A 93 9.98 18.18 9.65
CA GLU A 93 9.86 18.68 8.27
C GLU A 93 9.73 17.52 7.29
N ALA A 94 10.51 16.47 7.51
CA ALA A 94 10.47 15.29 6.67
C ALA A 94 9.18 14.48 6.83
N GLU A 95 8.60 14.41 8.03
CA GLU A 95 7.26 13.84 8.25
C GLU A 95 6.17 14.63 7.49
N THR A 96 6.28 15.96 7.49
CA THR A 96 5.39 16.84 6.70
C THR A 96 5.54 16.56 5.20
N ALA A 97 6.78 16.43 4.71
CA ALA A 97 7.05 16.10 3.31
C ALA A 97 6.51 14.70 2.94
N LEU A 98 6.70 13.70 3.81
CA LEU A 98 6.15 12.35 3.63
C LEU A 98 4.62 12.36 3.58
N HIS A 99 3.97 13.12 4.46
CA HIS A 99 2.53 13.29 4.44
C HIS A 99 2.06 13.90 3.11
N TRP A 100 2.73 14.97 2.63
CA TRP A 100 2.39 15.61 1.37
C TRP A 100 2.53 14.67 0.16
N VAL A 101 3.63 13.92 0.04
CA VAL A 101 3.82 12.99 -1.10
C VAL A 101 2.80 11.86 -1.08
N THR A 102 2.46 11.35 0.11
CA THR A 102 1.47 10.27 0.28
C THR A 102 0.07 10.76 -0.07
N THR A 103 -0.33 11.94 0.40
CA THR A 103 -1.61 12.58 0.08
C THR A 103 -1.73 12.85 -1.43
N LYS A 104 -0.66 13.33 -2.08
CA LYS A 104 -0.65 13.53 -3.54
C LYS A 104 -0.86 12.22 -4.30
N ALA A 105 -0.15 11.16 -3.91
CA ALA A 105 -0.30 9.84 -4.54
C ALA A 105 -1.70 9.25 -4.31
N GLN A 106 -2.27 9.41 -3.12
CA GLN A 106 -3.64 8.99 -2.81
C GLN A 106 -4.67 9.74 -3.69
N ASN A 107 -4.53 11.06 -3.82
CA ASN A 107 -5.41 11.84 -4.69
C ASN A 107 -5.32 11.39 -6.15
N GLN A 108 -4.12 11.09 -6.65
CA GLN A 108 -3.93 10.58 -8.00
C GLN A 108 -4.52 9.17 -8.18
N ALA A 109 -4.40 8.29 -7.17
CA ALA A 109 -5.03 6.97 -7.19
C ALA A 109 -6.56 7.07 -7.23
N ILE A 110 -7.16 8.00 -6.48
CA ILE A 110 -8.60 8.28 -6.50
C ILE A 110 -9.04 8.79 -7.88
N GLN A 111 -8.30 9.74 -8.46
CA GLN A 111 -8.59 10.26 -9.81
C GLN A 111 -8.58 9.13 -10.85
N ARG A 112 -7.57 8.27 -10.84
CA ARG A 112 -7.49 7.10 -11.75
C ARG A 112 -8.69 6.15 -11.60
N SER A 113 -9.17 5.95 -10.36
CA SER A 113 -10.35 5.13 -10.11
C SER A 113 -11.63 5.75 -10.67
N ASN A 114 -11.73 7.09 -10.66
CA ASN A 114 -12.87 7.82 -11.19
C ASN A 114 -12.84 7.86 -12.74
N ASP A 115 -11.66 8.04 -13.33
CA ASP A 115 -11.49 8.07 -14.80
C ASP A 115 -11.70 6.68 -15.45
N GLY A 116 -11.49 5.60 -14.67
CA GLY A 116 -11.80 4.23 -15.10
C GLY A 116 -13.29 3.88 -15.14
N HIS A 117 -14.19 4.78 -14.69
CA HIS A 117 -15.63 4.63 -14.84
C HIS A 117 -16.12 5.46 -16.05
N PRO A 118 -16.35 4.86 -17.24
CA PRO A 118 -17.03 5.58 -18.30
C PRO A 118 -18.46 5.89 -17.82
N VAL A 119 -18.73 7.16 -17.56
CA VAL A 119 -20.10 7.67 -17.43
C VAL A 119 -20.78 7.33 -18.75
N LYS A 120 -21.68 6.34 -18.75
CA LYS A 120 -22.56 6.08 -19.89
C LYS A 120 -23.36 7.37 -20.11
N MET A 121 -22.95 8.14 -21.11
CA MET A 121 -23.67 9.30 -21.61
C MET A 121 -25.04 8.78 -22.09
N GLN A 122 -26.05 8.94 -21.25
CA GLN A 122 -27.42 8.57 -21.56
C GLN A 122 -27.93 9.59 -22.57
N THR A 123 -27.86 9.24 -23.86
CA THR A 123 -28.51 9.98 -24.94
C THR A 123 -30.00 10.04 -24.64
N ARG A 124 -30.50 11.23 -24.28
CA ARG A 124 -31.93 11.54 -24.27
C ARG A 124 -32.39 11.62 -25.73
N GLY A 125 -33.24 10.67 -26.13
CA GLY A 125 -34.12 10.82 -27.29
C GLY A 125 -35.38 11.60 -26.92
#